data_AF-A0A6I9V1J4-F1
#
_entry.id   AF-A0A6I9V1J4-F1
#
_cell.length_a   1.000
_cell.length_b   1.000
_cell.length_c   1.000
_cell.angle_alpha   90.00
_cell.angle_beta   90.00
_cell.angle_gamma   90.00
#
_symmetry.space_group_name_H-M   'P 1'
#
loop_
_entity.id
_entity.type
_entity.pdbx_description
1 polymer ?
#
loop_
_entity_poly.entity_id
_entity_poly.type
_entity_poly.pdbx_seq_one_letter_code
_entity_poly.pdbx_strand_id
1 'polypeptide(L)'
;MEDKKHMQMIIKEHISLGLIEPGVSIYSSPGFLDNIVEKIRNFPDVLKDKKHLKSFLGVVNFTGIFIKDLARYRKDFRPLLKETESSKSKWEEIHTKWVRELKQICNTC
;
A
#
# COMPACT_ATOMS: atom_id res chain seq x y z
N MET A 1 -12.97 -6.21 -16.24
CA MET A 1 -13.44 -7.51 -15.69
C MET A 1 -12.35 -8.59 -15.76
N GLU A 2 -11.47 -8.54 -16.76
CA GLU A 2 -10.36 -9.49 -16.94
C GLU A 2 -9.24 -9.28 -15.91
N ASP A 3 -8.90 -8.02 -15.62
CA ASP A 3 -7.79 -7.63 -14.72
C ASP A 3 -8.01 -8.12 -13.28
N LYS A 4 -9.24 -8.00 -12.76
CA LYS A 4 -9.58 -8.45 -11.40
C LYS A 4 -9.48 -9.97 -11.26
N LYS A 5 -9.88 -10.75 -12.28
CA LYS A 5 -9.71 -12.21 -12.28
C LYS A 5 -8.24 -12.61 -12.39
N HIS A 6 -7.48 -11.89 -13.21
CA HIS A 6 -6.05 -12.10 -13.38
C HIS A 6 -5.29 -11.83 -12.08
N MET A 7 -5.60 -10.75 -11.37
CA MET A 7 -5.08 -10.45 -10.03
C MET A 7 -5.40 -11.57 -9.03
N GLN A 8 -6.66 -12.02 -8.98
CA GLN A 8 -7.09 -13.11 -8.10
C GLN A 8 -6.32 -14.41 -8.38
N MET A 9 -5.99 -14.66 -9.65
CA MET A 9 -5.22 -15.84 -10.07
C MET A 9 -3.76 -15.75 -9.61
N ILE A 10 -3.10 -14.61 -9.83
CA ILE A 10 -1.73 -14.36 -9.38
C ILE A 10 -1.62 -14.49 -7.85
N ILE A 11 -2.59 -13.94 -7.12
CA ILE A 11 -2.65 -14.03 -5.65
C ILE A 11 -2.76 -15.49 -5.20
N LYS A 12 -3.67 -16.26 -5.78
CA LYS A 12 -3.86 -17.69 -5.44
C LYS A 12 -2.59 -18.51 -5.72
N GLU A 13 -1.92 -18.23 -6.84
CA GLU A 13 -0.66 -18.89 -7.19
C GLU A 13 0.46 -18.57 -6.19
N HIS A 14 0.63 -17.30 -5.81
CA HIS A 14 1.67 -16.91 -4.85
C HIS A 14 1.41 -17.43 -3.43
N ILE A 15 0.13 -17.56 -3.01
CA ILE A 15 -0.24 -18.24 -1.77
C ILE A 15 0.13 -19.73 -1.85
N SER A 16 -0.18 -20.39 -2.98
CA SER A 16 0.17 -21.80 -3.20
C SER A 16 1.68 -22.05 -3.22
N LEU A 17 2.47 -21.07 -3.65
CA LEU A 17 3.94 -21.11 -3.64
C LEU A 17 4.55 -20.77 -2.27
N GLY A 18 3.74 -20.45 -1.26
CA GLY A 18 4.21 -20.06 0.06
C GLY A 18 4.97 -18.72 0.08
N LEU A 19 4.88 -17.94 -1.02
CA LEU A 19 5.48 -16.61 -1.14
C LEU A 19 4.71 -15.56 -0.33
N ILE A 20 3.51 -15.91 0.11
CA ILE A 20 2.60 -15.06 0.85
C ILE A 20 1.97 -15.86 1.99
N GLU A 21 1.94 -15.31 3.20
CA GLU A 21 1.38 -15.99 4.37
C GLU A 21 -0.14 -16.25 4.23
N PRO A 22 -0.68 -17.39 4.67
CA PRO A 22 -2.08 -17.79 4.45
C PRO A 22 -3.14 -16.84 5.05
N GLY A 23 -2.75 -15.94 5.98
CA GLY A 23 -3.60 -14.84 6.47
C GLY A 23 -3.98 -13.80 5.39
N VAL A 24 -3.31 -13.82 4.24
CA VAL A 24 -3.57 -13.00 3.03
C VAL A 24 -4.62 -13.64 2.11
N SER A 25 -5.28 -14.74 2.52
CA SER A 25 -6.43 -15.31 1.79
C SER A 25 -7.57 -14.30 1.54
N ILE A 26 -7.69 -13.26 2.38
CA ILE A 26 -8.67 -12.16 2.22
C ILE A 26 -8.59 -11.43 0.87
N TYR A 27 -7.44 -11.48 0.20
CA TYR A 27 -7.24 -10.85 -1.10
C TYR A 27 -7.97 -11.59 -2.21
N SER A 28 -8.33 -12.86 -1.97
CA SER A 28 -9.17 -13.69 -2.85
C SER A 28 -10.64 -13.26 -2.85
N SER A 29 -11.05 -12.39 -1.90
CA SER A 29 -12.44 -11.93 -1.82
C SER A 29 -12.67 -10.79 -2.82
N PRO A 30 -13.66 -10.91 -3.72
CA PRO A 30 -13.90 -9.93 -4.77
C PRO A 30 -14.25 -8.53 -4.25
N GLY A 31 -14.70 -8.38 -3.00
CA GLY A 31 -14.93 -7.08 -2.37
C GLY A 31 -13.76 -6.52 -1.56
N PHE A 32 -12.71 -7.31 -1.31
CA PHE A 32 -11.61 -6.88 -0.45
C PHE A 32 -10.75 -5.80 -1.11
N LEU A 33 -10.39 -6.00 -2.39
CA LEU A 33 -9.61 -5.01 -3.15
C LEU A 33 -10.36 -3.68 -3.27
N ASP A 34 -11.68 -3.73 -3.51
CA ASP A 34 -12.56 -2.55 -3.53
C ASP A 34 -12.49 -1.78 -2.20
N ASN A 35 -12.62 -2.49 -1.09
CA ASN A 35 -12.53 -1.90 0.25
C ASN A 35 -11.14 -1.29 0.52
N ILE A 36 -10.07 -1.95 0.06
CA ILE A 36 -8.69 -1.45 0.23
C ILE A 36 -8.48 -0.16 -0.58
N VAL A 37 -8.91 -0.14 -1.84
CA VAL A 37 -8.84 1.04 -2.72
C VAL A 37 -9.67 2.19 -2.14
N GLU A 38 -10.88 1.91 -1.66
CA GLU A 38 -11.73 2.91 -1.00
C GLU A 38 -11.07 3.47 0.26
N LYS A 39 -10.42 2.61 1.06
CA LYS A 39 -9.67 3.03 2.25
C LYS A 39 -8.50 3.94 1.86
N ILE A 40 -7.72 3.56 0.86
CA ILE A 40 -6.60 4.36 0.32
C ILE A 40 -7.11 5.72 -0.20
N ARG A 41 -8.26 5.74 -0.87
CA ARG A 41 -8.90 6.96 -1.37
C ARG A 41 -9.30 7.91 -0.24
N ASN A 42 -9.81 7.36 0.85
CA ASN A 42 -10.25 8.11 2.05
C ASN A 42 -9.08 8.62 2.91
N PHE A 43 -7.85 8.13 2.73
CA PHE A 43 -6.70 8.70 3.44
C PHE A 43 -6.42 10.13 2.97
N PRO A 44 -6.07 11.04 3.91
CA PRO A 44 -5.65 12.39 3.55
C PRO A 44 -4.33 12.34 2.78
N ASP A 45 -4.12 13.29 1.87
CA ASP A 45 -2.88 13.44 1.10
C ASP A 45 -1.65 13.70 2.00
N VAL A 46 -1.88 14.26 3.19
CA VAL A 46 -0.85 14.66 4.14
C VAL A 46 -0.97 13.83 5.42
N LEU A 47 -0.01 12.92 5.64
CA LEU A 47 0.00 11.99 6.78
C LEU A 47 1.06 12.40 7.82
N LYS A 48 0.84 13.54 8.49
CA LYS A 48 1.75 14.06 9.53
C LYS A 48 1.85 13.14 10.74
N ASP A 49 0.79 12.39 11.04
CA ASP A 49 0.74 11.52 12.19
C ASP A 49 1.33 10.14 11.86
N LYS A 50 2.27 9.67 12.70
CA LYS A 50 2.94 8.38 12.50
C LYS A 50 1.97 7.21 12.50
N LYS A 51 0.89 7.27 13.28
CA LYS A 51 -0.14 6.22 13.33
C LYS A 51 -0.90 6.17 12.00
N HIS A 52 -1.24 7.34 11.45
CA HIS A 52 -1.85 7.43 10.12
C HIS A 52 -0.91 6.94 9.03
N LEU A 53 0.38 7.30 9.07
CA LEU A 53 1.36 6.80 8.10
C LEU A 53 1.57 5.29 8.19
N LYS A 54 1.70 4.73 9.40
CA LYS A 54 1.78 3.27 9.61
C LYS A 54 0.54 2.56 9.07
N SER A 55 -0.65 3.10 9.34
CA SER A 55 -1.91 2.54 8.84
C SER A 55 -1.97 2.59 7.31
N PHE A 56 -1.64 3.73 6.71
CA PHE A 56 -1.59 3.89 5.26
C PHE A 56 -0.62 2.91 4.60
N LEU A 57 0.61 2.81 5.09
CA LEU A 57 1.60 1.86 4.59
C LEU A 57 1.18 0.40 4.80
N GLY A 58 0.49 0.14 5.92
CA GLY A 58 -0.14 -1.15 6.18
C GLY A 58 -1.12 -1.50 5.07
N VAL A 59 -2.06 -0.61 4.74
CA VAL A 59 -3.05 -0.81 3.67
C VAL A 59 -2.40 -0.91 2.29
N VAL A 60 -1.42 -0.05 1.99
CA VAL A 60 -0.67 -0.06 0.72
C VAL A 60 0.21 -1.32 0.59
N ASN A 61 0.59 -1.97 1.70
CA ASN A 61 1.30 -3.26 1.63
C ASN A 61 0.44 -4.33 0.95
N PHE A 62 -0.89 -4.28 1.11
CA PHE A 62 -1.82 -5.19 0.44
C PHE A 62 -1.89 -4.90 -1.07
N THR A 63 -1.65 -3.67 -1.51
CA THR A 63 -1.61 -3.34 -2.93
C THR A 63 -0.22 -3.50 -3.55
N GLY A 64 0.79 -3.85 -2.75
CA GLY A 64 2.18 -3.98 -3.20
C GLY A 64 2.44 -5.06 -4.24
N ILE A 65 1.58 -6.07 -4.32
CA ILE A 65 1.61 -7.08 -5.38
C ILE A 65 1.22 -6.52 -6.77
N PHE A 66 0.53 -5.37 -6.81
CA PHE A 66 0.14 -4.67 -8.04
C PHE A 66 1.08 -3.49 -8.35
N ILE A 67 1.67 -2.91 -7.31
CA ILE A 67 2.56 -1.75 -7.42
C ILE A 67 3.99 -2.24 -7.61
N LYS A 68 4.42 -2.33 -8.88
CA LYS A 68 5.74 -2.83 -9.31
C LYS A 68 6.94 -2.16 -8.63
N ASP A 69 6.78 -0.94 -8.11
CA ASP A 69 7.85 -0.14 -7.49
C ASP A 69 7.59 0.22 -6.02
N LEU A 70 6.71 -0.48 -5.30
CA LEU A 70 6.32 -0.10 -3.94
C LEU A 70 7.52 0.01 -2.97
N ALA A 71 8.55 -0.81 -3.19
CA ALA A 71 9.79 -0.77 -2.43
C ALA A 71 10.47 0.61 -2.45
N ARG A 72 10.37 1.34 -3.57
CA ARG A 72 10.89 2.70 -3.71
C ARG A 72 10.16 3.67 -2.79
N TYR A 73 8.82 3.70 -2.85
CA TYR A 73 8.00 4.53 -1.97
C TYR A 73 8.27 4.24 -0.49
N ARG A 74 8.41 2.96 -0.12
CA ARG A 74 8.75 2.57 1.26
C ARG A 74 10.09 3.11 1.72
N LYS A 75 11.08 3.22 0.83
CA LYS A 75 12.40 3.75 1.18
C LYS A 75 12.30 5.19 1.66
N ASP A 76 11.47 6.00 1.01
CA ASP A 76 11.20 7.39 1.39
C ASP A 76 10.36 7.51 2.66
N PHE A 77 9.38 6.62 2.89
CA PHE A 77 8.57 6.65 4.12
C PHE A 77 9.25 6.01 5.36
N ARG A 78 10.22 5.12 5.16
CA ARG A 78 10.95 4.44 6.24
C ARG A 78 11.65 5.38 7.23
N PRO A 79 12.32 6.49 6.83
CA PRO A 79 12.86 7.46 7.78
C PRO A 79 11.77 8.19 8.58
N LEU A 80 10.57 8.42 8.02
CA LEU A 80 9.43 9.03 8.75
C LEU A 80 8.87 8.12 9.86
N LEU A 81 9.07 6.81 9.73
CA LEU A 81 8.64 5.82 10.72
C LEU A 81 9.66 5.59 11.83
N LYS A 82 10.94 5.92 11.61
CA LYS A 82 11.99 5.75 12.62
C LYS A 82 11.90 6.87 13.64
N GLU A 83 11.63 6.49 14.89
CA GLU A 83 11.74 7.38 16.03
C GLU A 83 13.16 7.27 16.56
N THR A 84 14.04 8.14 16.09
CA THR A 84 15.39 8.26 16.64
C THR A 84 15.66 9.74 16.78
N GLU A 85 16.22 10.17 17.92
CA GLU A 85 16.39 11.57 18.30
C GLU A 85 17.17 12.44 17.29
N SER A 86 17.86 11.82 16.33
CA SER A 86 18.52 12.48 15.19
C SER A 86 17.67 12.64 13.92
N SER A 87 16.43 12.14 13.90
CA SER A 87 15.60 12.10 12.69
C SER A 87 14.87 13.42 12.48
N LYS A 88 15.57 14.39 11.92
CA LYS A 88 15.00 15.64 11.35
C LYS A 88 14.08 15.39 10.14
N SER A 89 13.73 14.15 9.80
CA SER A 89 12.84 13.83 8.69
C SER A 89 11.45 14.37 8.96
N LYS A 90 11.20 15.58 8.47
CA LYS A 90 9.91 16.24 8.48
C LYS A 90 9.12 15.77 7.27
N TRP A 91 7.80 15.83 7.37
CA TRP A 91 6.95 15.66 6.20
C TRP A 91 7.27 16.75 5.17
N GLU A 92 7.49 16.34 3.94
CA GLU A 92 7.86 17.20 2.80
C GLU A 92 6.90 16.98 1.64
N GLU A 93 6.89 17.89 0.67
CA GLU A 93 6.00 17.83 -0.49
C GLU A 93 6.16 16.54 -1.29
N ILE A 94 7.38 15.98 -1.35
CA ILE A 94 7.65 14.70 -2.00
C ILE A 94 6.83 13.55 -1.40
N HIS A 95 6.58 13.55 -0.08
CA HIS A 95 5.79 12.54 0.59
C HIS A 95 4.30 12.66 0.24
N THR A 96 3.78 13.90 0.16
CA THR A 96 2.42 14.17 -0.34
C THR A 96 2.27 13.71 -1.78
N LYS A 97 3.28 13.97 -2.62
CA LYS A 97 3.32 13.50 -4.01
C LYS A 97 3.27 11.97 -4.08
N TRP A 98 4.04 11.28 -3.24
CA TRP A 98 4.01 9.81 -3.18
C TRP A 98 2.65 9.26 -2.75
N VAL A 99 1.98 9.85 -1.76
CA VAL A 99 0.62 9.44 -1.36
C VAL A 99 -0.36 9.61 -2.54
N ARG A 100 -0.28 10.73 -3.26
CA ARG A 100 -1.12 10.98 -4.45
C ARG A 100 -0.88 9.97 -5.57
N GLU A 101 0.38 9.71 -5.89
CA GLU A 101 0.75 8.71 -6.90
C GLU A 101 0.21 7.33 -6.52
N LEU A 102 0.38 6.90 -5.26
CA LEU A 102 -0.15 5.63 -4.78
C LEU A 102 -1.67 5.55 -4.87
N LYS A 103 -2.37 6.65 -4.55
CA LYS A 103 -3.83 6.76 -4.71
C LYS A 103 -4.24 6.66 -6.18
N GLN A 104 -3.52 7.30 -7.10
CA GLN A 104 -3.81 7.21 -8.53
C GLN A 104 -3.57 5.82 -9.10
N ILE A 105 -2.44 5.18 -8.74
CA ILE A 105 -2.13 3.80 -9.17
C ILE A 105 -3.25 2.85 -8.73
N CYS A 106 -3.69 2.95 -7.46
CA CYS A 106 -4.78 2.12 -6.95
C CYS A 106 -6.14 2.42 -7.60
N ASN A 107 -6.36 3.63 -8.12
CA ASN A 107 -7.59 4.01 -8.82
C ASN A 107 -7.62 3.59 -10.30
N THR A 108 -6.48 3.19 -10.85
CA THR A 108 -6.35 2.80 -12.28
C THR A 108 -6.37 1.26 -12.45
N CYS A 109 -6.43 0.50 -11.34
CA CYS A 109 -6.47 -0.97 -11.30
C CYS A 109 -7.88 -1.54 -11.18
#